data_AF-J9EBG4-F1
#
_entry.id   AF-J9EBG4-F1
#
_cell.length_a   1.000
_cell.length_b   1.000
_cell.length_c   1.000
_cell.angle_alpha   90.00
_cell.angle_beta   90.00
_cell.angle_gamma   90.00
#
_symmetry.space_group_name_H-M   'P 1'
#
loop_
_entity.id
_entity.type
_entity.pdbx_description
1 polymer ?
#
loop_
_entity_poly.entity_id
_entity_poly.type
_entity_poly.pdbx_seq_one_letter_code
_entity_poly.pdbx_strand_id
1 'polypeptide(L)'
;VYVFLRALRLMTVPDILQYLNVLKTSSSIRLTQLLSIFISVCLTGAGFVHVLENSGDPFKNFANTHRITYWDCVYFLLVTMSTVGYGDIYCTTFLGRLFMVFFILGGLAMFASYIPEIADLIGSRQKYGGEYKGEHGKKHIVVCGYITYESVSHFLQDFLHEDREDVDVEVVFLHRVPPDLELEGLFKRHFTKVEFFSGTVMDSIDLSRVKVDEADACLVLANKYSSDPDAEDAANIMRVISIKNYSSDIRVIVQLMQYHNKAYLLNIPSWDWRRGDDVICLAELKLGFIAQSCLAPGFSTMMANLFAMRSFKT
;
A
#
# COMPACT_ATOMS: atom_id res chain seq x y z
N VAL A 1 -46.38 18.06 -0.01
CA VAL A 1 -45.97 19.39 0.52
C VAL A 1 -44.47 19.49 0.77
N TYR A 2 -43.74 18.45 1.19
CA TYR A 2 -42.27 18.50 1.24
C TYR A 2 -41.63 17.25 0.63
N VAL A 3 -41.64 17.16 -0.71
CA VAL A 3 -41.13 15.99 -1.45
C VAL A 3 -39.61 15.84 -1.28
N PHE A 4 -38.89 16.95 -1.11
CA PHE A 4 -37.43 16.95 -0.96
C PHE A 4 -36.94 16.28 0.34
N LEU A 5 -37.75 16.24 1.41
CA LEU A 5 -37.38 15.54 2.65
C LEU A 5 -37.22 14.03 2.45
N ARG A 6 -37.72 13.47 1.33
CA ARG A 6 -37.46 12.08 0.95
C ARG A 6 -35.97 11.83 0.69
N ALA A 7 -35.18 12.86 0.36
CA ALA A 7 -33.74 12.72 0.17
C ALA A 7 -33.00 12.30 1.45
N LEU A 8 -33.53 12.60 2.64
CA LEU A 8 -32.96 12.12 3.91
C LEU A 8 -32.99 10.60 4.03
N ARG A 9 -33.87 9.90 3.30
CA ARG A 9 -33.88 8.43 3.28
C ARG A 9 -32.60 7.84 2.69
N LEU A 10 -31.83 8.61 1.91
CA LEU A 10 -30.52 8.18 1.42
C LEU A 10 -29.54 7.87 2.55
N MET A 11 -29.70 8.46 3.75
CA MET A 11 -28.86 8.13 4.91
C MET A 11 -28.99 6.67 5.37
N THR A 12 -30.08 5.98 5.01
CA THR A 12 -30.28 4.55 5.34
C THR A 12 -29.67 3.59 4.33
N VAL A 13 -29.19 4.09 3.19
CA VAL A 13 -28.60 3.27 2.11
C VAL A 13 -27.38 2.47 2.58
N PRO A 14 -26.43 3.04 3.36
CA PRO A 14 -25.29 2.25 3.86
C PRO A 14 -25.72 1.06 4.69
N ASP A 15 -26.73 1.24 5.56
CA ASP A 15 -27.24 0.17 6.41
C ASP A 15 -27.92 -0.92 5.57
N ILE A 16 -28.73 -0.54 4.58
CA ILE A 16 -29.37 -1.48 3.66
C ILE A 16 -28.31 -2.28 2.88
N LEU A 17 -27.27 -1.62 2.39
CA LEU A 17 -26.18 -2.29 1.66
C LEU A 17 -25.35 -3.23 2.55
N GLN A 18 -25.24 -2.94 3.85
CA GLN A 18 -24.67 -3.86 4.82
C GLN A 18 -25.59 -5.06 5.07
N TYR A 19 -26.90 -4.85 5.26
CA TYR A 19 -27.87 -5.94 5.41
C TYR A 19 -27.89 -6.88 4.20
N LEU A 20 -27.67 -6.35 2.99
CA LEU A 20 -27.58 -7.11 1.75
C LEU A 20 -26.21 -7.78 1.53
N ASN A 21 -25.27 -7.69 2.48
CA ASN A 21 -23.92 -8.27 2.39
C ASN A 21 -23.10 -7.81 1.15
N VAL A 22 -23.43 -6.65 0.59
CA VAL A 22 -22.71 -6.07 -0.56
C VAL A 22 -21.43 -5.38 -0.08
N LEU A 23 -21.52 -4.64 1.03
CA LEU A 23 -20.38 -3.95 1.64
C LEU A 23 -19.74 -4.83 2.70
N LYS A 24 -18.50 -5.28 2.46
CA LYS A 24 -17.77 -6.19 3.35
C LYS A 24 -16.58 -5.55 4.07
N THR A 25 -15.98 -4.52 3.47
CA THR A 25 -14.79 -3.86 4.05
C THR A 25 -15.18 -2.61 4.82
N SER A 26 -14.51 -2.38 5.94
CA SER A 26 -14.68 -1.18 6.79
C SER A 26 -14.49 0.12 5.98
N SER A 27 -13.51 0.15 5.07
CA SER A 27 -13.29 1.30 4.17
C SER A 27 -14.47 1.54 3.23
N SER A 28 -15.03 0.50 2.62
CA SER A 28 -16.19 0.63 1.71
C SER A 28 -17.47 1.08 2.44
N ILE A 29 -17.64 0.60 3.68
CA ILE A 29 -18.75 1.00 4.56
C ILE A 29 -18.63 2.49 4.89
N ARG A 30 -17.46 2.92 5.37
CA ARG A 30 -17.21 4.31 5.75
C ARG A 30 -17.37 5.25 4.55
N LEU A 31 -16.83 4.88 3.40
CA LEU A 31 -16.96 5.66 2.16
C LEU A 31 -18.43 5.84 1.76
N THR A 32 -19.21 4.76 1.78
CA THR A 32 -20.64 4.80 1.43
C THR A 32 -21.44 5.65 2.43
N GLN A 33 -21.11 5.58 3.72
CA GLN A 33 -21.71 6.43 4.75
C GLN A 33 -21.44 7.91 4.49
N LEU A 34 -20.19 8.31 4.27
CA LEU A 34 -19.83 9.72 4.01
C LEU A 34 -20.51 10.26 2.76
N LEU A 35 -20.50 9.50 1.66
CA LEU A 35 -21.17 9.88 0.42
C LEU A 35 -22.68 10.01 0.59
N SER A 36 -23.32 9.07 1.28
CA SER A 36 -24.77 9.10 1.50
C SER A 36 -25.21 10.29 2.34
N ILE A 37 -24.46 10.62 3.40
CA ILE A 37 -24.72 11.80 4.25
C ILE A 37 -24.52 13.06 3.43
N PHE A 38 -23.39 13.20 2.74
CA PHE A 38 -23.07 14.39 1.92
C PHE A 38 -24.18 14.66 0.89
N ILE A 39 -24.53 13.67 0.08
CA ILE A 39 -25.56 13.79 -0.96
C ILE A 39 -26.93 14.12 -0.34
N SER A 40 -27.30 13.45 0.75
CA SER A 40 -28.59 13.69 1.41
C SER A 40 -28.73 15.10 1.95
N VAL A 41 -27.66 15.67 2.54
CA VAL A 41 -27.64 17.03 3.09
C VAL A 41 -27.67 18.06 1.97
N CYS A 42 -26.90 17.86 0.90
CA CYS A 42 -26.92 18.75 -0.28
C CYS A 42 -28.31 18.79 -0.93
N LEU A 43 -28.92 17.63 -1.20
CA LEU A 43 -30.23 17.55 -1.85
C LEU A 43 -31.36 18.12 -0.96
N THR A 44 -31.30 17.87 0.34
CA THR A 44 -32.28 18.40 1.29
C THR A 44 -32.13 19.91 1.44
N GLY A 45 -30.89 20.40 1.57
CA GLY A 45 -30.59 21.84 1.59
C GLY A 45 -31.07 22.54 0.32
N ALA A 46 -30.87 21.92 -0.85
CA ALA A 46 -31.31 22.49 -2.12
C ALA A 46 -32.84 22.58 -2.18
N GLY A 47 -33.52 21.59 -1.59
CA GLY A 47 -34.97 21.60 -1.43
C GLY A 47 -35.46 22.74 -0.53
N PHE A 48 -34.74 23.02 0.57
CA PHE A 48 -35.05 24.17 1.44
C PHE A 48 -34.88 25.50 0.69
N VAL A 49 -33.75 25.70 0.00
CA VAL A 49 -33.51 26.93 -0.78
C VAL A 49 -34.57 27.08 -1.87
N HIS A 50 -34.86 26.01 -2.62
CA HIS A 50 -35.88 26.01 -3.66
C HIS A 50 -37.26 26.41 -3.14
N VAL A 51 -37.68 25.91 -1.97
CA VAL A 51 -38.96 26.28 -1.39
C VAL A 51 -38.95 27.72 -0.87
N LEU A 52 -37.88 28.16 -0.21
CA LEU A 52 -37.80 29.52 0.34
C LEU A 52 -37.79 30.58 -0.78
N GLU A 53 -37.00 30.39 -1.83
CA GLU A 53 -36.89 31.35 -2.93
C GLU A 53 -38.13 31.38 -3.84
N ASN A 54 -38.72 30.21 -4.14
CA ASN A 54 -39.92 30.14 -4.99
C ASN A 54 -41.20 30.54 -4.27
N SER A 55 -41.29 30.37 -2.96
CA SER A 55 -42.45 30.81 -2.18
C SER A 55 -42.42 32.32 -1.91
N GLY A 56 -41.23 32.90 -1.71
CA GLY A 56 -41.06 34.30 -1.31
C GLY A 56 -41.25 34.52 0.19
N ASP A 57 -41.00 35.74 0.67
CA ASP A 57 -41.08 36.07 2.10
C ASP A 57 -42.53 36.39 2.51
N PRO A 58 -43.06 35.79 3.60
CA PRO A 58 -44.39 36.10 4.13
C PRO A 58 -44.55 37.58 4.51
N PHE A 59 -43.48 38.19 5.03
CA PHE A 59 -43.46 39.59 5.48
C PHE A 59 -43.58 40.62 4.35
N LYS A 60 -43.38 40.20 3.09
CA LYS A 60 -43.54 41.03 1.90
C LYS A 60 -44.74 40.61 1.05
N ASN A 61 -45.74 39.97 1.67
CA ASN A 61 -46.91 39.40 0.99
C ASN A 61 -46.53 38.49 -0.20
N PHE A 62 -45.41 37.75 -0.09
CA PHE A 62 -44.89 36.86 -1.13
C PHE A 62 -44.59 37.56 -2.47
N ALA A 63 -44.36 38.89 -2.47
CA ALA A 63 -44.08 39.64 -3.70
C ALA A 63 -42.67 39.41 -4.26
N ASN A 64 -41.71 39.04 -3.42
CA ASN A 64 -40.29 38.87 -3.79
C ASN A 64 -39.94 37.41 -4.14
N THR A 65 -40.72 36.81 -5.04
CA THR A 65 -40.42 35.46 -5.54
C THR A 65 -39.25 35.48 -6.52
N HIS A 66 -38.32 34.55 -6.34
CA HIS A 66 -37.22 34.32 -7.27
C HIS A 66 -37.35 32.91 -7.82
N ARG A 67 -37.76 32.82 -9.08
CA ARG A 67 -38.05 31.54 -9.73
C ARG A 67 -36.77 30.86 -10.15
N ILE A 68 -36.30 29.94 -9.31
CA ILE A 68 -35.12 29.11 -9.54
C ILE A 68 -35.52 27.64 -9.61
N THR A 69 -34.90 26.88 -10.52
CA THR A 69 -35.19 25.44 -10.61
C THR A 69 -34.49 24.70 -9.47
N TYR A 70 -34.97 23.49 -9.17
CA TYR A 70 -34.35 22.66 -8.13
C TYR A 70 -32.88 22.35 -8.43
N TRP A 71 -32.55 22.11 -9.70
CA TRP A 71 -31.17 21.80 -10.12
C TRP A 71 -30.26 23.01 -10.03
N ASP A 72 -30.77 24.22 -10.30
CA ASP A 72 -30.03 25.46 -10.06
C ASP A 72 -29.72 25.64 -8.57
N CYS A 73 -30.63 25.24 -7.68
CA CYS A 73 -30.39 25.24 -6.24
C CYS A 73 -29.32 24.22 -5.82
N VAL A 74 -29.31 23.03 -6.43
CA VAL A 74 -28.26 22.01 -6.18
C VAL A 74 -26.90 22.52 -6.62
N TYR A 75 -26.82 23.09 -7.83
CA TYR A 75 -25.60 23.73 -8.34
C TYR A 75 -25.13 24.85 -7.41
N PHE A 76 -26.03 25.78 -7.06
CA PHE A 76 -25.74 26.89 -6.15
C PHE A 76 -25.19 26.40 -4.81
N LEU A 77 -25.78 25.38 -4.20
CA LEU A 77 -25.30 24.85 -2.92
C LEU A 77 -23.96 24.13 -3.03
N LEU A 78 -23.72 23.38 -4.11
CA LEU A 78 -22.43 22.74 -4.32
C LEU A 78 -21.32 23.78 -4.48
N VAL A 79 -21.53 24.81 -5.30
CA VAL A 79 -20.60 25.93 -5.52
C VAL A 79 -20.35 26.73 -4.23
N THR A 80 -21.38 26.88 -3.41
CA THR A 80 -21.27 27.59 -2.13
C THR A 80 -20.53 26.76 -1.07
N MET A 81 -20.83 25.46 -0.96
CA MET A 81 -20.12 24.56 -0.03
C MET A 81 -18.65 24.39 -0.39
N SER A 82 -18.31 24.39 -1.68
CA SER A 82 -16.93 24.34 -2.14
C SER A 82 -16.20 25.68 -2.03
N THR A 83 -16.80 26.70 -1.42
CA THR A 83 -16.25 28.07 -1.27
C THR A 83 -15.89 28.77 -2.57
N VAL A 84 -16.45 28.35 -3.71
CA VAL A 84 -16.15 28.95 -5.01
C VAL A 84 -16.95 30.24 -5.19
N GLY A 85 -18.27 30.17 -4.99
CA GLY A 85 -19.14 31.35 -4.94
C GLY A 85 -19.09 32.23 -6.20
N TYR A 86 -19.40 31.69 -7.37
CA TYR A 86 -19.39 32.45 -8.64
C TYR A 86 -20.28 33.71 -8.64
N GLY A 87 -21.36 33.71 -7.85
CA GLY A 87 -22.28 34.85 -7.75
C GLY A 87 -23.27 34.97 -8.93
N ASP A 88 -23.32 33.95 -9.78
CA ASP A 88 -24.28 33.80 -10.89
C ASP A 88 -25.70 33.51 -10.40
N ILE A 89 -25.83 32.68 -9.36
CA ILE A 89 -27.08 32.41 -8.65
C ILE A 89 -26.90 32.75 -7.17
N TYR A 90 -27.87 33.44 -6.59
CA TYR A 90 -27.85 33.82 -5.18
C TYR A 90 -29.26 33.96 -4.61
N CYS A 91 -29.39 33.78 -3.29
CA CYS A 91 -30.65 33.95 -2.58
C CYS A 91 -31.03 35.44 -2.48
N THR A 92 -32.23 35.78 -2.93
CA THR A 92 -32.76 37.15 -2.86
C THR A 92 -33.72 37.34 -1.69
N THR A 93 -34.36 36.26 -1.23
CA THR A 93 -35.30 36.28 -0.12
C THR A 93 -34.57 36.44 1.22
N PHE A 94 -35.23 37.10 2.19
CA PHE A 94 -34.66 37.24 3.53
C PHE A 94 -34.52 35.89 4.21
N LEU A 95 -35.55 35.04 4.13
CA LEU A 95 -35.52 33.70 4.72
C LEU A 95 -34.48 32.79 4.04
N GLY A 96 -34.33 32.89 2.71
CA GLY A 96 -33.31 32.15 1.96
C GLY A 96 -31.90 32.56 2.36
N ARG A 97 -31.62 33.86 2.51
CA ARG A 97 -30.32 34.36 3.00
C ARG A 97 -30.03 33.92 4.43
N LEU A 98 -31.02 33.99 5.32
CA LEU A 98 -30.87 33.55 6.71
C LEU A 98 -30.54 32.05 6.77
N PHE A 99 -31.24 31.22 6.00
CA PHE A 99 -30.94 29.79 5.87
C PHE A 99 -29.51 29.57 5.38
N MET A 100 -29.08 30.30 4.35
CA MET A 100 -27.73 30.17 3.79
C MET A 100 -26.63 30.50 4.80
N VAL A 101 -26.82 31.46 5.71
CA VAL A 101 -25.83 31.75 6.76
C VAL A 101 -25.59 30.53 7.64
N PHE A 102 -26.65 29.89 8.14
CA PHE A 102 -26.52 28.67 8.95
C PHE A 102 -26.01 27.49 8.13
N PHE A 103 -26.46 27.37 6.89
CA PHE A 103 -26.07 26.30 6.00
C PHE A 103 -24.59 26.37 5.61
N ILE A 104 -24.04 27.57 5.39
CA ILE A 104 -22.62 27.76 5.10
C ILE A 104 -21.77 27.35 6.31
N LEU A 105 -22.17 27.75 7.52
CA LEU A 105 -21.43 27.39 8.75
C LEU A 105 -21.34 25.87 8.93
N GLY A 106 -22.45 25.15 8.77
CA GLY A 106 -22.47 23.68 8.89
C GLY A 106 -21.88 22.97 7.67
N GLY A 107 -22.21 23.44 6.46
CA GLY A 107 -21.79 22.86 5.19
C GLY A 107 -20.30 22.98 4.95
N LEU A 108 -19.67 24.08 5.35
CA LEU A 108 -18.22 24.26 5.24
C LEU A 108 -17.47 23.27 6.15
N ALA A 109 -17.90 23.12 7.40
CA ALA A 109 -17.30 22.16 8.33
C ALA A 109 -17.45 20.71 7.83
N MET A 110 -18.60 20.37 7.26
CA MET A 110 -18.84 19.07 6.64
C MET A 110 -17.97 18.85 5.39
N PHE A 111 -17.94 19.82 4.47
CA PHE A 111 -17.16 19.73 3.23
C PHE A 111 -15.66 19.59 3.52
N ALA A 112 -15.13 20.41 4.44
CA ALA A 112 -13.72 20.41 4.83
C ALA A 112 -13.27 19.12 5.53
N SER A 113 -14.18 18.40 6.21
CA SER A 113 -13.86 17.13 6.87
C SER A 113 -14.08 15.91 5.97
N TYR A 114 -15.17 15.89 5.20
CA TYR A 114 -15.59 14.69 4.47
C TYR A 114 -14.80 14.51 3.17
N ILE A 115 -14.47 15.58 2.44
CA ILE A 115 -13.77 15.47 1.15
C ILE A 115 -12.35 14.87 1.30
N PRO A 116 -11.51 15.30 2.26
CA PRO A 116 -10.21 14.67 2.48
C PRO A 116 -10.34 13.19 2.87
N GLU A 117 -11.27 12.85 3.77
CA GLU A 117 -11.49 11.46 4.19
C GLU A 117 -11.95 10.57 3.01
N ILE A 118 -12.84 11.07 2.15
CA ILE A 118 -13.25 10.40 0.92
C ILE A 118 -12.05 10.22 -0.02
N ALA A 119 -11.22 11.25 -0.19
CA ALA A 119 -10.03 11.20 -1.04
C ALA A 119 -9.03 10.14 -0.54
N ASP A 120 -8.79 10.07 0.76
CA ASP A 120 -7.90 9.06 1.37
C ASP A 120 -8.46 7.64 1.20
N LEU A 121 -9.76 7.45 1.43
CA LEU A 121 -10.41 6.14 1.27
C LEU A 121 -10.38 5.65 -0.18
N ILE A 122 -10.59 6.53 -1.16
CA ILE A 122 -10.49 6.20 -2.59
C ILE A 122 -9.03 6.03 -3.02
N GLY A 123 -8.13 6.85 -2.49
CA GLY A 123 -6.70 6.86 -2.78
C GLY A 123 -5.94 5.67 -2.19
N SER A 124 -6.50 5.00 -1.17
CA SER A 124 -5.90 3.84 -0.48
C SER A 124 -5.74 2.57 -1.34
N ARG A 125 -5.89 2.64 -2.67
CA ARG A 125 -5.53 1.50 -3.54
C ARG A 125 -4.06 1.15 -3.33
N GLN A 126 -3.80 -0.11 -2.96
CA GLN A 126 -2.44 -0.65 -2.87
C GLN A 126 -1.74 -0.52 -4.23
N LYS A 127 -0.85 0.47 -4.34
CA LYS A 127 -0.02 0.73 -5.52
C LYS A 127 0.82 -0.49 -5.92
N TYR A 128 1.25 -1.26 -4.92
CA TYR A 128 2.08 -2.47 -5.06
C TYR A 128 1.28 -3.76 -4.87
N GLY A 129 -0.01 -3.72 -5.21
CA GLY A 129 -0.86 -4.91 -5.30
C GLY A 129 -0.67 -5.66 -6.62
N GLY A 130 -1.61 -6.53 -6.96
CA GLY A 130 -1.58 -7.31 -8.21
C GLY A 130 -0.68 -8.54 -8.14
N GLU A 131 -0.60 -9.26 -9.24
CA GLU A 131 0.08 -10.56 -9.40
C GLU A 131 1.26 -10.43 -10.36
N TYR A 132 2.35 -11.14 -10.06
CA TYR A 132 3.52 -11.23 -10.91
C TYR A 132 3.19 -11.96 -12.21
N LYS A 133 3.39 -11.27 -13.34
CA LYS A 133 3.18 -11.81 -14.68
C LYS A 133 4.52 -12.06 -15.34
N GLY A 134 5.17 -13.13 -14.91
CA GLY A 134 6.43 -13.55 -15.51
C GLY A 134 6.32 -13.75 -17.02
N GLU A 135 7.35 -13.34 -17.75
CA GLU A 135 7.48 -13.64 -19.17
C GLU A 135 7.86 -15.12 -19.37
N HIS A 136 7.30 -15.71 -20.42
CA HIS A 136 7.52 -17.13 -20.69
C HIS A 136 8.99 -17.41 -21.01
N GLY A 137 9.66 -18.22 -20.19
CA GLY A 137 11.06 -18.60 -20.37
C GLY A 137 12.08 -17.78 -19.58
N LYS A 138 11.67 -16.66 -18.95
CA LYS A 138 12.50 -15.96 -17.98
C LYS A 138 12.36 -16.57 -16.61
N LYS A 139 13.48 -16.68 -15.90
CA LYS A 139 13.50 -17.12 -14.51
C LYS A 139 13.36 -15.89 -13.61
N HIS A 140 12.71 -16.04 -12.47
CA HIS A 140 12.69 -15.01 -11.44
C HIS A 140 13.13 -15.56 -10.09
N ILE A 141 13.63 -14.65 -9.26
CA ILE A 141 13.94 -14.91 -7.86
C ILE A 141 13.03 -14.08 -6.97
N VAL A 142 12.64 -14.65 -5.84
CA VAL A 142 11.80 -13.96 -4.85
C VAL A 142 12.65 -13.55 -3.66
N VAL A 143 12.76 -12.25 -3.40
CA VAL A 143 13.52 -11.70 -2.27
C VAL A 143 12.55 -11.20 -1.21
N CYS A 144 12.74 -11.65 0.03
CA CYS A 144 11.93 -11.27 1.18
C CYS A 144 12.78 -11.07 2.44
N GLY A 145 12.15 -10.75 3.56
CA GLY A 145 12.83 -10.47 4.83
C GLY A 145 13.03 -8.99 5.07
N TYR A 146 14.25 -8.60 5.44
CA TYR A 146 14.60 -7.20 5.74
C TYR A 146 14.96 -6.42 4.47
N ILE A 147 13.97 -5.72 3.92
CA ILE A 147 14.06 -4.96 2.67
C ILE A 147 14.15 -3.47 3.00
N THR A 148 15.33 -2.88 2.82
CA THR A 148 15.59 -1.44 2.96
C THR A 148 16.42 -0.96 1.77
N TYR A 149 16.55 0.36 1.60
CA TYR A 149 17.38 0.92 0.52
C TYR A 149 18.82 0.36 0.56
N GLU A 150 19.43 0.28 1.75
CA GLU A 150 20.80 -0.23 1.90
C GLU A 150 20.89 -1.72 1.54
N SER A 151 20.01 -2.58 2.09
CA SER A 151 20.07 -4.02 1.83
C SER A 151 19.82 -4.34 0.36
N VAL A 152 18.85 -3.66 -0.26
CA VAL A 152 18.48 -3.85 -1.67
C VAL A 152 19.55 -3.27 -2.60
N SER A 153 20.10 -2.09 -2.31
CA SER A 153 21.12 -1.47 -3.15
C SER A 153 22.38 -2.33 -3.22
N HIS A 154 22.87 -2.83 -2.08
CA HIS A 154 24.03 -3.72 -2.07
C HIS A 154 23.76 -5.04 -2.79
N PHE A 155 22.57 -5.62 -2.57
CA PHE A 155 22.17 -6.84 -3.26
C PHE A 155 22.11 -6.66 -4.79
N LEU A 156 21.43 -5.62 -5.26
CA LEU A 156 21.27 -5.35 -6.70
C LEU A 156 22.60 -4.99 -7.37
N GLN A 157 23.51 -4.28 -6.68
CA GLN A 157 24.84 -3.96 -7.20
C GLN A 157 25.67 -5.22 -7.51
N ASP A 158 25.64 -6.23 -6.64
CA ASP A 158 26.37 -7.48 -6.85
C ASP A 158 25.62 -8.45 -7.78
N PHE A 159 24.28 -8.44 -7.75
CA PHE A 159 23.43 -9.37 -8.50
C PHE A 159 23.25 -8.95 -9.97
N LEU A 160 23.05 -7.66 -10.25
CA LEU A 160 22.86 -7.11 -11.60
C LEU A 160 24.14 -6.48 -12.17
N HIS A 161 25.31 -6.89 -11.66
CA HIS A 161 26.60 -6.35 -12.09
C HIS A 161 26.92 -6.68 -13.56
N GLU A 162 27.49 -5.73 -14.31
CA GLU A 162 27.80 -5.86 -15.75
C GLU A 162 28.80 -6.99 -16.06
N ASP A 163 29.74 -7.26 -15.13
CA ASP A 163 30.72 -8.35 -15.27
C ASP A 163 30.12 -9.75 -15.11
N ARG A 164 28.83 -9.88 -14.75
CA ARG A 164 28.15 -11.18 -14.82
C ARG A 164 27.75 -11.44 -16.26
N GLU A 165 27.80 -12.70 -16.68
CA GLU A 165 27.18 -13.12 -17.94
C GLU A 165 25.72 -12.64 -17.97
N ASP A 166 25.16 -12.41 -19.16
CA ASP A 166 23.78 -11.92 -19.34
C ASP A 166 22.78 -12.92 -18.74
N VAL A 167 22.56 -12.80 -17.43
CA VAL A 167 21.60 -13.57 -16.67
C VAL A 167 20.28 -12.81 -16.80
N ASP A 168 19.41 -13.31 -17.69
CA ASP A 168 18.05 -12.83 -17.87
C ASP A 168 17.16 -13.33 -16.73
N VAL A 169 17.43 -12.83 -15.52
CA VAL A 169 16.69 -13.15 -14.29
C VAL A 169 16.05 -11.90 -13.72
N GLU A 170 14.76 -12.00 -13.43
CA GLU A 170 13.99 -10.96 -12.78
C GLU A 170 14.01 -11.12 -11.25
N VAL A 171 13.98 -9.99 -10.54
CA VAL A 171 14.01 -9.94 -9.08
C VAL A 171 12.70 -9.41 -8.56
N VAL A 172 11.96 -10.26 -7.84
CA VAL A 172 10.66 -9.93 -7.27
C VAL A 172 10.81 -9.73 -5.76
N PHE A 173 10.62 -8.50 -5.28
CA PHE A 173 10.64 -8.19 -3.86
C PHE A 173 9.25 -8.33 -3.24
N LEU A 174 9.15 -9.07 -2.12
CA LEU A 174 7.91 -9.21 -1.35
C LEU A 174 8.12 -8.69 0.08
N HIS A 175 7.47 -7.57 0.41
CA HIS A 175 7.56 -6.95 1.73
C HIS A 175 6.23 -6.34 2.20
N ARG A 176 5.97 -6.34 3.51
CA ARG A 176 4.70 -5.80 4.05
C ARG A 176 4.63 -4.29 3.93
N VAL A 177 5.72 -3.62 4.30
CA VAL A 177 5.81 -2.16 4.32
C VAL A 177 6.04 -1.64 2.90
N PRO A 178 5.27 -0.65 2.42
CA PRO A 178 5.54 -0.04 1.11
C PRO A 178 6.93 0.64 1.10
N PRO A 179 7.60 0.68 -0.06
CA PRO A 179 8.93 1.26 -0.17
C PRO A 179 8.90 2.77 0.03
N ASP A 180 9.92 3.28 0.73
CA ASP A 180 10.19 4.72 0.83
C ASP A 180 10.57 5.30 -0.55
N LEU A 181 10.54 6.62 -0.69
CA LEU A 181 10.81 7.33 -1.95
C LEU A 181 12.17 6.97 -2.58
N GLU A 182 13.20 6.74 -1.75
CA GLU A 182 14.53 6.33 -2.20
C GLU A 182 14.52 4.92 -2.80
N LEU A 183 13.85 3.99 -2.14
CA LEU A 183 13.71 2.61 -2.59
C LEU A 183 12.80 2.52 -3.83
N GLU A 184 11.74 3.33 -3.89
CA GLU A 184 10.92 3.48 -5.10
C GLU A 184 11.75 4.03 -6.27
N GLY A 185 12.64 5.00 -6.01
CA GLY A 185 13.59 5.50 -7.00
C GLY A 185 14.54 4.41 -7.51
N LEU A 186 15.02 3.54 -6.62
CA LEU A 186 15.89 2.41 -6.97
C LEU A 186 15.17 1.38 -7.86
N PHE A 187 13.93 1.04 -7.54
CA PHE A 187 13.12 0.13 -8.35
C PHE A 187 12.80 0.71 -9.73
N LYS A 188 12.48 2.01 -9.82
CA LYS A 188 12.25 2.67 -11.12
C LYS A 188 13.48 2.70 -12.02
N ARG A 189 14.68 2.76 -11.45
CA ARG A 189 15.93 2.69 -12.24
C ARG A 189 16.13 1.33 -12.90
N HIS A 190 15.66 0.26 -12.26
CA HIS A 190 15.78 -1.12 -12.74
C HIS A 190 14.43 -1.73 -13.13
N PHE A 191 13.51 -0.91 -13.66
CA PHE A 191 12.11 -1.30 -13.86
C PHE A 191 11.90 -2.53 -14.76
N THR A 192 12.86 -2.85 -15.63
CA THR A 192 12.80 -4.02 -16.52
C THR A 192 13.19 -5.33 -15.84
N LYS A 193 13.90 -5.26 -14.71
CA LYS A 193 14.44 -6.44 -14.01
C LYS A 193 13.91 -6.58 -12.59
N VAL A 194 13.33 -5.53 -12.01
CA VAL A 194 12.96 -5.49 -10.60
C VAL A 194 11.50 -5.08 -10.43
N GLU A 195 10.74 -5.93 -9.74
CA GLU A 195 9.36 -5.66 -9.34
C GLU A 195 9.20 -5.75 -7.81
N PHE A 196 8.26 -4.98 -7.27
CA PHE A 196 7.95 -4.96 -5.84
C PHE A 196 6.47 -5.21 -5.60
N PHE A 197 6.17 -6.13 -4.69
CA PHE A 197 4.82 -6.46 -4.23
C PHE A 197 4.69 -6.24 -2.71
N SER A 198 3.60 -5.58 -2.31
CA SER A 198 3.27 -5.37 -0.90
C SER A 198 2.53 -6.58 -0.35
N GLY A 199 3.18 -7.37 0.53
CA GLY A 199 2.62 -8.61 1.06
C GLY A 199 3.57 -9.33 2.03
N THR A 200 3.21 -10.54 2.43
CA THR A 200 3.98 -11.35 3.38
C THR A 200 4.15 -12.79 2.91
N VAL A 201 5.36 -13.31 3.05
CA VAL A 201 5.66 -14.74 2.79
C VAL A 201 4.97 -15.72 3.75
N MET A 202 4.29 -15.22 4.78
CA MET A 202 3.53 -16.04 5.74
C MET A 202 2.14 -16.40 5.22
N ASP A 203 1.67 -15.69 4.17
CA ASP A 203 0.39 -15.94 3.56
C ASP A 203 0.58 -16.67 2.22
N SER A 204 -0.08 -17.81 2.07
CA SER A 204 -0.09 -18.60 0.84
C SER A 204 -0.63 -17.83 -0.37
N ILE A 205 -1.54 -16.87 -0.17
CA ILE A 205 -2.10 -16.07 -1.26
C ILE A 205 -1.02 -15.16 -1.84
N ASP A 206 -0.21 -14.54 -0.98
CA ASP A 206 0.91 -13.69 -1.40
C ASP A 206 2.03 -14.50 -2.06
N LEU A 207 2.29 -15.73 -1.59
CA LEU A 207 3.24 -16.64 -2.23
C LEU A 207 2.79 -17.04 -3.65
N SER A 208 1.51 -17.34 -3.82
CA SER A 208 0.92 -17.60 -5.15
C SER A 208 1.00 -16.37 -6.04
N ARG A 209 0.78 -15.18 -5.48
CA ARG A 209 0.78 -13.90 -6.20
C ARG A 209 2.13 -13.53 -6.78
N VAL A 210 3.23 -13.92 -6.13
CA VAL A 210 4.60 -13.76 -6.64
C VAL A 210 5.15 -15.01 -7.32
N LYS A 211 4.29 -16.02 -7.53
CA LYS A 211 4.61 -17.29 -8.20
C LYS A 211 5.85 -17.98 -7.63
N VAL A 212 5.86 -18.21 -6.32
CA VAL A 212 6.99 -18.90 -5.64
C VAL A 212 7.19 -20.33 -6.17
N ASP A 213 6.14 -20.98 -6.66
CA ASP A 213 6.17 -22.29 -7.30
C ASP A 213 6.97 -22.31 -8.62
N GLU A 214 6.93 -21.22 -9.40
CA GLU A 214 7.69 -21.07 -10.66
C GLU A 214 9.07 -20.42 -10.45
N ALA A 215 9.36 -19.90 -9.26
CA ALA A 215 10.60 -19.18 -8.95
C ALA A 215 11.82 -20.12 -8.88
N ASP A 216 12.97 -19.64 -9.35
CA ASP A 216 14.23 -20.42 -9.35
C ASP A 216 14.83 -20.52 -7.92
N ALA A 217 14.69 -19.45 -7.13
CA ALA A 217 15.13 -19.42 -5.74
C ALA A 217 14.38 -18.35 -4.93
N CYS A 218 14.28 -18.57 -3.62
CA CYS A 218 13.85 -17.55 -2.66
C CYS A 218 14.99 -17.14 -1.73
N LEU A 219 15.23 -15.83 -1.63
CA LEU A 219 16.25 -15.24 -0.76
C LEU A 219 15.60 -14.54 0.43
N VAL A 220 16.04 -14.88 1.63
CA VAL A 220 15.57 -14.29 2.90
C VAL A 220 16.69 -13.45 3.51
N LEU A 221 16.53 -12.13 3.45
CA LEU A 221 17.48 -11.15 4.00
C LEU A 221 17.21 -10.90 5.49
N ALA A 222 18.27 -10.74 6.28
CA ALA A 222 18.19 -10.47 7.71
C ALA A 222 18.61 -9.04 8.06
N ASN A 223 17.99 -8.48 9.11
CA ASN A 223 18.45 -7.21 9.68
C ASN A 223 19.74 -7.40 10.50
N LYS A 224 20.86 -6.96 9.94
CA LYS A 224 22.20 -7.05 10.57
C LYS A 224 22.34 -6.21 11.84
N TYR A 225 21.45 -5.23 12.05
CA TYR A 225 21.50 -4.26 13.14
C TYR A 225 20.34 -4.44 14.12
N SER A 226 19.68 -5.61 14.13
CA SER A 226 18.61 -5.91 15.09
C SER A 226 19.12 -5.81 16.53
N SER A 227 18.29 -5.25 17.43
CA SER A 227 18.56 -5.24 18.87
C SER A 227 18.49 -6.63 19.49
N ASP A 228 17.67 -7.50 18.91
CA ASP A 228 17.51 -8.90 19.30
C ASP A 228 17.79 -9.79 18.07
N PRO A 229 19.02 -10.32 17.94
CA PRO A 229 19.40 -11.19 16.84
C PRO A 229 18.65 -12.53 16.82
N ASP A 230 18.29 -13.06 17.99
CA ASP A 230 17.60 -14.35 18.11
C ASP A 230 16.15 -14.22 17.64
N ALA A 231 15.47 -13.13 17.97
CA ALA A 231 14.13 -12.85 17.46
C ALA A 231 14.09 -12.65 15.93
N GLU A 232 15.10 -11.97 15.36
CA GLU A 232 15.22 -11.79 13.90
C GLU A 232 15.45 -13.13 13.19
N ASP A 233 16.33 -13.98 13.73
CA ASP A 233 16.57 -15.33 13.21
C ASP A 233 15.32 -16.21 13.31
N ALA A 234 14.60 -16.17 14.43
CA ALA A 234 13.34 -16.88 14.59
C ALA A 234 12.31 -16.45 13.54
N ALA A 235 12.20 -15.15 13.25
CA ALA A 235 11.35 -14.64 12.19
C ALA A 235 11.78 -15.15 10.81
N ASN A 236 13.07 -15.17 10.51
CA ASN A 236 13.60 -15.72 9.25
C ASN A 236 13.35 -17.21 9.09
N ILE A 237 13.54 -18.00 10.16
CA ILE A 237 13.23 -19.43 10.17
C ILE A 237 11.74 -19.66 9.89
N MET A 238 10.84 -18.87 10.48
CA MET A 238 9.40 -18.95 10.20
C MET A 238 9.06 -18.61 8.75
N ARG A 239 9.76 -17.64 8.13
CA ARG A 239 9.63 -17.34 6.69
C ARG A 239 10.02 -18.54 5.83
N VAL A 240 11.14 -19.19 6.16
CA VAL A 240 11.60 -20.41 5.46
C VAL A 240 10.58 -21.54 5.59
N ILE A 241 10.06 -21.79 6.79
CA ILE A 241 9.02 -22.81 7.02
C ILE A 241 7.80 -22.52 6.15
N SER A 242 7.34 -21.27 6.09
CA SER A 242 6.19 -20.88 5.27
C SER A 242 6.41 -21.14 3.79
N ILE A 243 7.58 -20.74 3.26
CA ILE A 243 7.96 -20.97 1.86
C ILE A 243 8.03 -22.47 1.55
N LYS A 244 8.71 -23.26 2.40
CA LYS A 244 8.87 -24.71 2.23
C LYS A 244 7.56 -25.51 2.41
N ASN A 245 6.62 -24.97 3.18
CA ASN A 245 5.29 -25.55 3.34
C ASN A 245 4.41 -25.27 2.11
N TYR A 246 4.64 -24.15 1.41
CA TYR A 246 3.97 -23.83 0.14
C TYR A 246 4.57 -24.60 -1.05
N SER A 247 5.89 -24.56 -1.19
CA SER A 247 6.65 -25.31 -2.20
C SER A 247 7.83 -26.00 -1.52
N SER A 248 7.80 -27.34 -1.43
CA SER A 248 8.88 -28.11 -0.81
C SER A 248 10.16 -28.12 -1.64
N ASP A 249 10.02 -27.98 -2.96
CA ASP A 249 11.10 -28.21 -3.92
C ASP A 249 11.93 -26.97 -4.25
N ILE A 250 11.45 -25.78 -3.89
CA ILE A 250 12.15 -24.51 -4.15
C ILE A 250 13.47 -24.41 -3.39
N ARG A 251 14.50 -23.85 -4.04
CA ARG A 251 15.76 -23.49 -3.41
C ARG A 251 15.60 -22.26 -2.50
N VAL A 252 16.00 -22.37 -1.23
CA VAL A 252 15.93 -21.24 -0.27
C VAL A 252 17.32 -20.88 0.25
N ILE A 253 17.68 -19.60 0.13
CA ILE A 253 18.92 -19.04 0.70
C ILE A 253 18.52 -18.07 1.81
N VAL A 254 18.95 -18.35 3.04
CA VAL A 254 18.57 -17.54 4.22
C VAL A 254 19.79 -16.99 4.92
N GLN A 255 19.70 -15.72 5.34
CA GLN A 255 20.67 -15.11 6.24
C GLN A 255 20.26 -15.34 7.70
N LEU A 256 21.20 -15.82 8.51
CA LEU A 256 21.05 -15.91 9.96
C LEU A 256 22.14 -15.10 10.66
N MET A 257 21.80 -14.55 11.81
CA MET A 257 22.69 -13.78 12.67
C MET A 257 23.53 -14.71 13.55
N GLN A 258 22.90 -15.67 14.23
CA GLN A 258 23.53 -16.55 15.20
C GLN A 258 23.71 -17.98 14.68
N TYR A 259 24.79 -18.64 15.13
CA TYR A 259 25.13 -19.99 14.69
C TYR A 259 24.20 -21.06 15.28
N HIS A 260 23.80 -20.94 16.56
CA HIS A 260 22.94 -21.96 17.19
C HIS A 260 21.56 -22.06 16.55
N ASN A 261 21.04 -20.95 16.00
CA ASN A 261 19.74 -20.93 15.31
C ASN A 261 19.74 -21.71 13.99
N LYS A 262 20.92 -21.95 13.39
CA LYS A 262 21.10 -22.77 12.18
C LYS A 262 20.58 -24.19 12.36
N ALA A 263 20.65 -24.74 13.57
CA ALA A 263 20.18 -26.09 13.86
C ALA A 263 18.67 -26.25 13.63
N TYR A 264 17.87 -25.20 13.82
CA TYR A 264 16.42 -25.27 13.61
C TYR A 264 16.05 -25.47 12.14
N LEU A 265 16.84 -24.93 11.21
CA LEU A 265 16.60 -25.11 9.78
C LEU A 265 16.84 -26.55 9.33
N LEU A 266 17.86 -27.21 9.89
CA LEU A 266 18.19 -28.61 9.60
C LEU A 266 17.11 -29.59 10.09
N ASN A 267 16.26 -29.16 11.03
CA ASN A 267 15.14 -29.97 11.53
C ASN A 267 13.89 -29.87 10.63
N ILE A 268 13.89 -28.99 9.64
CA ILE A 268 12.78 -28.86 8.69
C ILE A 268 12.86 -30.02 7.69
N PRO A 269 11.82 -30.85 7.52
CA PRO A 269 11.88 -32.05 6.69
C PRO A 269 12.09 -31.74 5.20
N SER A 270 11.58 -30.60 4.74
CA SER A 270 11.71 -30.12 3.35
C SER A 270 13.00 -29.35 3.08
N TRP A 271 13.88 -29.20 4.08
CA TRP A 271 15.17 -28.53 3.92
C TRP A 271 16.22 -29.53 3.41
N ASP A 272 16.72 -29.30 2.20
CA ASP A 272 17.68 -30.19 1.55
C ASP A 272 18.87 -29.42 0.99
N TRP A 273 20.01 -29.52 1.69
CA TRP A 273 21.28 -28.93 1.26
C TRP A 273 21.74 -29.45 -0.10
N ARG A 274 21.31 -30.65 -0.53
CA ARG A 274 21.68 -31.20 -1.85
C ARG A 274 21.01 -30.47 -3.00
N ARG A 275 19.89 -29.79 -2.73
CA ARG A 275 19.15 -28.96 -3.70
C ARG A 275 19.65 -27.51 -3.72
N GLY A 276 20.65 -27.19 -2.89
CA GLY A 276 21.21 -25.84 -2.78
C GLY A 276 20.49 -24.96 -1.76
N ASP A 277 19.74 -25.55 -0.81
CA ASP A 277 19.27 -24.81 0.35
C ASP A 277 20.45 -24.42 1.24
N ASP A 278 20.75 -23.13 1.27
CA ASP A 278 21.98 -22.60 1.87
C ASP A 278 21.67 -21.64 3.03
N VAL A 279 22.42 -21.77 4.11
CA VAL A 279 22.35 -20.87 5.26
C VAL A 279 23.61 -20.01 5.33
N ILE A 280 23.44 -18.70 5.14
CA ILE A 280 24.52 -17.72 5.30
C ILE A 280 24.49 -17.21 6.74
N CYS A 281 25.25 -17.85 7.62
CA CYS A 281 25.38 -17.41 9.00
C CYS A 281 26.43 -16.29 9.12
N LEU A 282 26.00 -15.09 9.48
CA LEU A 282 26.85 -13.89 9.55
C LEU A 282 27.88 -13.98 10.68
N ALA A 283 27.50 -14.47 11.87
CA ALA A 283 28.46 -14.66 12.97
C ALA A 283 29.55 -15.68 12.63
N GLU A 284 29.17 -16.81 12.01
CA GLU A 284 30.08 -17.88 11.60
C GLU A 284 31.11 -17.36 10.57
N LEU A 285 30.64 -16.71 9.50
CA LEU A 285 31.51 -16.16 8.46
C LEU A 285 32.39 -15.02 8.98
N LYS A 286 31.82 -14.09 9.74
CA LYS A 286 32.55 -12.93 10.28
C LYS A 286 33.68 -13.37 11.21
N LEU A 287 33.39 -14.24 12.18
CA LEU A 287 34.41 -14.73 13.13
C LEU A 287 35.41 -15.66 12.44
N GLY A 288 34.97 -16.48 11.49
CA GLY A 288 35.84 -17.33 10.69
C GLY A 288 36.88 -16.55 9.89
N PHE A 289 36.47 -15.48 9.21
CA PHE A 289 37.41 -14.61 8.47
C PHE A 289 38.41 -13.90 9.38
N ILE A 290 37.98 -13.43 10.56
CA ILE A 290 38.89 -12.83 11.54
C ILE A 290 39.90 -13.86 12.04
N ALA A 291 39.46 -15.07 12.37
CA ALA A 291 40.33 -16.15 12.85
C ALA A 291 41.38 -16.55 11.79
N GLN A 292 41.00 -16.66 10.51
CA GLN A 292 41.95 -16.94 9.44
C GLN A 292 42.93 -15.79 9.20
N SER A 293 42.49 -14.54 9.35
CA SER A 293 43.38 -13.37 9.30
C SER A 293 44.41 -13.35 10.43
N CYS A 294 44.18 -14.04 11.56
CA CYS A 294 45.19 -14.22 12.59
C CYS A 294 46.33 -15.17 12.16
N LEU A 295 46.04 -16.13 11.27
CA LEU A 295 47.05 -17.04 10.71
C LEU A 295 47.79 -16.40 9.54
N ALA A 296 47.05 -15.71 8.67
CA ALA A 296 47.58 -15.02 7.50
C ALA A 296 47.01 -13.59 7.41
N PRO A 297 47.79 -12.57 7.83
CA PRO A 297 47.34 -11.18 7.78
C PRO A 297 46.90 -10.77 6.37
N GLY A 298 45.68 -10.23 6.24
CA GLY A 298 45.09 -9.81 4.97
C GLY A 298 44.16 -10.84 4.31
N PHE A 299 44.04 -12.05 4.86
CA PHE A 299 43.17 -13.11 4.32
C PHE A 299 41.70 -12.65 4.20
N SER A 300 41.14 -12.01 5.23
CA SER A 300 39.76 -11.52 5.23
C SER A 300 39.49 -10.55 4.07
N THR A 301 40.42 -9.65 3.79
CA THR A 301 40.29 -8.67 2.70
C THR A 301 40.38 -9.33 1.35
N MET A 302 41.29 -10.30 1.20
CA MET A 302 41.42 -11.11 -0.02
C MET A 302 40.11 -11.84 -0.32
N MET A 303 39.55 -12.55 0.65
CA MET A 303 38.28 -13.28 0.46
C MET A 303 37.10 -12.36 0.20
N ALA A 304 36.99 -11.24 0.93
CA ALA A 304 35.92 -10.27 0.71
C ALA A 304 35.97 -9.67 -0.72
N ASN A 305 37.17 -9.39 -1.24
CA ASN A 305 37.34 -8.90 -2.61
C ASN A 305 37.09 -9.97 -3.68
N LEU A 306 37.17 -11.26 -3.33
CA LEU A 306 36.93 -12.37 -4.25
C LEU A 306 35.43 -12.62 -4.49
N PHE A 307 34.58 -12.32 -3.50
CA PHE A 307 33.12 -12.48 -3.62
C PHE A 307 32.40 -11.22 -4.10
N ALA A 308 32.96 -10.03 -3.82
CA ALA A 308 32.37 -8.77 -4.26
C ALA A 308 32.64 -8.55 -5.76
N MET A 309 31.59 -8.30 -6.53
CA MET A 309 31.75 -7.92 -7.94
C MET A 309 32.26 -6.48 -7.97
N ARG A 310 33.47 -6.28 -8.50
CA ARG A 310 34.08 -4.96 -8.62
C ARG A 310 34.60 -4.76 -10.02
N SER A 311 33.94 -3.90 -10.78
CA SER A 311 34.46 -3.44 -12.06
C SER A 311 35.65 -2.50 -11.86
N PHE A 312 36.71 -2.70 -12.65
CA PHE A 312 37.79 -1.73 -12.78
C PHE A 312 37.34 -0.64 -13.76
N LYS A 313 36.85 0.50 -13.25
CA LYS A 313 36.56 1.66 -14.09
C LYS A 313 37.89 2.30 -14.51
N THR A 314 38.33 2.03 -15.75
CA THR A 314 39.39 2.79 -16.44
C THR A 314 38.92 4.19 -16.81
#